data_AF-A0A7S0B007-F1
#
_entry.id   AF-A0A7S0B007-F1
#
_cell.length_a   1.000
_cell.length_b   1.000
_cell.length_c   1.000
_cell.angle_alpha   90.00
_cell.angle_beta   90.00
_cell.angle_gamma   90.00
#
_symmetry.space_group_name_H-M   'P 1'
#
loop_
_entity.id
_entity.type
_entity.pdbx_description
1 polymer ?
#
loop_
_entity_poly.entity_id
_entity_poly.type
_entity_poly.pdbx_seq_one_letter_code
_entity_poly.pdbx_strand_id
1 'polypeptide(L)'
;DVVPFGKAISQASKIDKSMKPLGQGAVPGSLYPWTWHDNDADLKNFKAISKDGALFCPPILTKLILDREPKGTLEWVDRVTKRFDFQRVIPCHLNNNVKAGPKEFYDAFDPLRSDPKTGNIKQQRALAEDLALLQKASDILTDFGVVDLSSVCDGEPARTVGRFASK
;
A
#
# COMPACT_ATOMS: atom_id res chain seq x y z
N ASP A 1 -5.21 14.71 -0.39
CA ASP A 1 -5.89 15.66 0.53
C ASP A 1 -7.41 15.57 0.53
N VAL A 2 -8.07 15.94 1.65
CA VAL A 2 -9.53 16.14 1.69
C VAL A 2 -9.81 17.62 1.49
N VAL A 3 -10.69 17.93 0.55
CA VAL A 3 -11.06 19.32 0.27
C VAL A 3 -12.24 19.74 1.13
N PRO A 4 -12.34 21.03 1.53
CA PRO A 4 -13.56 21.55 2.14
C PRO A 4 -14.77 21.28 1.25
N PHE A 5 -15.91 20.99 1.86
CA PHE A 5 -17.14 20.60 1.14
C PHE A 5 -17.55 21.59 0.03
N GLY A 6 -17.47 22.90 0.30
CA GLY A 6 -17.75 23.93 -0.71
C GLY A 6 -16.81 23.90 -1.92
N LYS A 7 -15.53 23.55 -1.70
CA LYS A 7 -14.54 23.36 -2.77
C LYS A 7 -14.87 22.11 -3.59
N ALA A 8 -15.29 21.02 -2.93
CA ALA A 8 -15.73 19.79 -3.61
C ALA A 8 -16.94 20.04 -4.54
N ILE A 9 -17.94 20.81 -4.08
CA ILE A 9 -19.10 21.17 -4.91
C ILE A 9 -18.66 22.00 -6.12
N SER A 10 -17.83 23.03 -5.90
CA SER A 10 -17.32 23.86 -6.98
C SER A 10 -16.54 23.03 -8.02
N GLN A 11 -15.75 22.06 -7.58
CA GLN A 11 -15.02 21.15 -8.47
C GLN A 11 -15.99 20.22 -9.23
N ALA A 12 -17.01 19.66 -8.56
CA ALA A 12 -18.00 18.81 -9.20
C ALA A 12 -18.77 19.52 -10.34
N SER A 13 -19.05 20.83 -10.19
CA SER A 13 -19.66 21.62 -11.26
C SER A 13 -18.78 21.83 -12.50
N LYS A 14 -17.46 21.68 -12.36
CA LYS A 14 -16.46 21.86 -13.42
C LYS A 14 -16.08 20.54 -14.11
N ILE A 15 -16.56 19.39 -13.63
CA ILE A 15 -16.29 18.09 -14.24
C ILE A 15 -16.94 18.02 -15.62
N ASP A 16 -16.13 17.65 -16.63
CA ASP A 16 -16.61 17.40 -17.98
C ASP A 16 -17.77 16.39 -17.97
N LYS A 17 -18.83 16.67 -18.73
CA LYS A 17 -20.02 15.81 -18.79
C LYS A 17 -19.69 14.37 -19.20
N SER A 18 -18.68 14.17 -20.05
CA SER A 18 -18.21 12.85 -20.49
C SER A 18 -17.59 12.02 -19.37
N MET A 19 -17.10 12.65 -18.29
CA MET A 19 -16.47 11.99 -17.14
C MET A 19 -17.46 11.69 -16.01
N LYS A 20 -18.67 12.27 -16.03
CA LYS A 20 -19.70 12.06 -15.01
C LYS A 20 -20.20 10.59 -14.88
N PRO A 21 -20.32 9.81 -15.98
CA PRO A 21 -20.72 8.41 -15.89
C PRO A 21 -19.78 7.54 -15.03
N LEU A 22 -18.49 7.88 -14.95
CA LEU A 22 -17.51 7.12 -14.16
C LEU A 22 -17.81 7.13 -12.66
N GLY A 23 -18.49 8.17 -12.16
CA GLY A 23 -18.91 8.27 -10.76
C GLY A 23 -20.36 7.85 -10.51
N GLN A 24 -21.14 7.57 -11.56
CA GLN A 24 -22.57 7.31 -11.43
C GLN A 24 -22.80 5.98 -10.71
N GLY A 25 -23.47 6.02 -9.56
CA GLY A 25 -23.73 4.85 -8.70
C GLY A 25 -22.60 4.49 -7.72
N ALA A 26 -21.37 4.98 -7.94
CA ALA A 26 -20.23 4.76 -7.05
C ALA A 26 -19.96 5.97 -6.12
N VAL A 27 -20.19 7.19 -6.61
CA VAL A 27 -19.90 8.44 -5.89
C VAL A 27 -21.15 9.32 -5.91
N PRO A 28 -21.83 9.53 -4.77
CA PRO A 28 -23.05 10.34 -4.71
C PRO A 28 -22.83 11.73 -5.32
N GLY A 29 -23.60 12.05 -6.37
CA GLY A 29 -23.53 13.35 -7.05
C GLY A 29 -22.21 13.66 -7.74
N SER A 30 -21.36 12.66 -8.01
CA SER A 30 -19.98 12.86 -8.48
C SER A 30 -19.17 13.83 -7.60
N LEU A 31 -19.47 13.84 -6.29
CA LEU A 31 -18.80 14.68 -5.32
C LEU A 31 -17.56 13.96 -4.80
N TYR A 32 -16.38 14.47 -5.18
CA TYR A 32 -15.09 13.95 -4.72
C TYR A 32 -14.54 14.88 -3.62
N PRO A 33 -14.78 14.61 -2.32
CA PRO A 33 -14.20 15.40 -1.24
C PRO A 33 -12.69 15.13 -1.03
N TRP A 34 -11.99 14.69 -2.06
CA TRP A 34 -10.55 14.47 -2.04
C TRP A 34 -9.88 15.00 -3.31
N THR A 35 -8.60 15.35 -3.20
CA THR A 35 -7.74 15.84 -4.26
C THR A 35 -6.34 15.25 -4.11
N TRP A 36 -5.57 15.22 -5.19
CA TRP A 36 -4.13 14.95 -5.14
C TRP A 36 -3.41 16.00 -4.31
N HIS A 37 -2.27 15.64 -3.72
CA HIS A 37 -1.45 16.61 -2.99
C HIS A 37 -0.74 17.55 -3.96
N ASP A 38 -0.76 18.86 -3.67
CA ASP A 38 -0.13 19.89 -4.52
C ASP A 38 1.42 19.92 -4.41
N ASN A 39 2.03 19.03 -3.62
CA ASN A 39 3.46 19.04 -3.26
C ASN A 39 4.26 17.80 -3.74
N ASP A 40 3.73 17.07 -4.73
CA ASP A 40 4.29 15.82 -5.28
C ASP A 40 4.49 14.69 -4.25
N ALA A 41 3.80 14.72 -3.09
CA ALA A 41 3.87 13.62 -2.12
C ALA A 41 3.50 12.27 -2.75
N ASP A 42 2.42 12.25 -3.54
CA ASP A 42 1.95 11.05 -4.25
C ASP A 42 3.04 10.50 -5.21
N LEU A 43 3.77 11.39 -5.91
CA LEU A 43 4.84 10.99 -6.82
C LEU A 43 6.06 10.45 -6.06
N LYS A 44 6.40 11.03 -4.91
CA LYS A 44 7.49 10.54 -4.05
C LYS A 44 7.18 9.14 -3.53
N ASN A 45 5.96 8.92 -3.05
CA ASN A 45 5.54 7.60 -2.58
C ASN A 45 5.46 6.58 -3.73
N PHE A 46 4.92 6.98 -4.89
CA PHE A 46 4.93 6.14 -6.08
C PHE A 46 6.35 5.70 -6.46
N LYS A 47 7.33 6.62 -6.47
CA LYS A 47 8.74 6.30 -6.74
C LYS A 47 9.33 5.34 -5.71
N ALA A 48 9.01 5.51 -4.42
CA ALA A 48 9.47 4.63 -3.35
C ALA A 48 8.98 3.18 -3.52
N ILE A 49 7.70 2.99 -3.88
CA ILE A 49 7.10 1.65 -4.06
C ILE A 49 7.50 1.03 -5.40
N SER A 50 7.38 1.82 -6.47
CA SER A 50 7.58 1.32 -7.84
C SER A 50 9.03 0.95 -8.11
N LYS A 51 9.99 1.68 -7.52
CA LYS A 51 11.45 1.45 -7.67
C LYS A 51 11.81 1.10 -9.12
N ASP A 52 11.46 2.02 -10.03
CA ASP A 52 11.67 1.90 -11.49
C ASP A 52 11.02 0.67 -12.14
N GLY A 53 9.90 0.20 -11.59
CA GLY A 53 9.12 -0.93 -12.11
C GLY A 53 9.48 -2.29 -11.50
N ALA A 54 10.20 -2.31 -10.37
CA ALA A 54 10.46 -3.54 -9.64
C ALA A 54 9.17 -4.18 -9.12
N LEU A 55 9.12 -5.51 -9.13
CA LEU A 55 8.02 -6.27 -8.55
C LEU A 55 7.92 -5.97 -7.05
N PHE A 56 6.70 -5.77 -6.53
CA PHE A 56 6.46 -5.52 -5.11
C PHE A 56 5.22 -6.25 -4.61
N CYS A 57 5.22 -6.59 -3.33
CA CYS A 57 4.02 -6.98 -2.61
C CYS A 57 3.24 -5.71 -2.19
N PRO A 58 1.96 -5.55 -2.57
CA PRO A 58 1.19 -4.34 -2.26
C PRO A 58 1.22 -3.94 -0.77
N PRO A 59 1.31 -2.65 -0.44
CA PRO A 59 1.38 -2.16 0.95
C PRO A 59 0.24 -2.65 1.85
N ILE A 60 -0.98 -2.77 1.32
CA ILE A 60 -2.11 -3.30 2.07
C ILE A 60 -1.88 -4.74 2.56
N LEU A 61 -1.22 -5.59 1.75
CA LEU A 61 -0.92 -6.96 2.15
C LEU A 61 0.20 -7.00 3.19
N THR A 62 1.20 -6.14 3.06
CA THR A 62 2.38 -6.11 3.96
C THR A 62 2.16 -5.32 5.26
N LYS A 63 0.97 -4.73 5.45
CA LYS A 63 0.61 -3.95 6.65
C LYS A 63 -0.69 -4.39 7.34
N LEU A 64 -1.61 -5.07 6.63
CA LEU A 64 -2.90 -5.50 7.17
C LEU A 64 -3.12 -7.02 7.19
N ILE A 65 -2.27 -7.82 6.56
CA ILE A 65 -2.55 -9.24 6.36
C ILE A 65 -1.32 -10.10 6.62
N LEU A 66 -0.30 -10.01 5.76
CA LEU A 66 0.85 -10.91 5.75
C LEU A 66 1.87 -10.62 6.85
N ASP A 67 1.80 -9.44 7.45
CA ASP A 67 2.62 -9.01 8.59
C ASP A 67 2.20 -9.63 9.92
N ARG A 68 1.00 -10.22 10.02
CA ARG A 68 0.60 -11.01 11.20
C ARG A 68 1.30 -12.36 11.24
N GLU A 69 1.49 -12.99 10.08
CA GLU A 69 2.16 -14.29 9.93
C GLU A 69 3.31 -14.23 8.89
N PRO A 70 4.35 -13.40 9.13
CA PRO A 70 5.42 -13.19 8.17
C PRO A 70 6.24 -14.47 7.98
N LYS A 71 6.42 -15.28 9.02
CA LYS A 71 7.16 -16.55 8.92
C LYS A 71 6.49 -17.52 7.93
N GLY A 72 5.20 -17.81 8.11
CA GLY A 72 4.46 -18.71 7.22
C GLY A 72 4.40 -18.20 5.78
N THR A 73 4.23 -16.88 5.61
CA THR A 73 4.28 -16.22 4.30
C THR A 73 5.64 -16.39 3.63
N LEU A 74 6.73 -16.09 4.36
CA LEU A 74 8.09 -16.16 3.82
C LEU A 74 8.52 -17.61 3.53
N GLU A 75 8.10 -18.57 4.34
CA GLU A 75 8.29 -20.00 4.05
C GLU A 75 7.56 -20.42 2.76
N TRP A 76 6.37 -19.88 2.49
CA TRP A 76 5.67 -20.12 1.23
C TRP A 76 6.42 -19.49 0.05
N VAL A 77 6.90 -18.25 0.18
CA VAL A 77 7.73 -17.58 -0.84
C VAL A 77 8.97 -18.43 -1.15
N ASP A 78 9.65 -18.93 -0.12
CA ASP A 78 10.78 -19.86 -0.24
C ASP A 78 10.42 -21.12 -1.02
N ARG A 79 9.28 -21.76 -0.72
CA ARG A 79 8.85 -22.97 -1.44
C ARG A 79 8.57 -22.69 -2.91
N VAL A 80 7.90 -21.58 -3.24
CA VAL A 80 7.60 -21.20 -4.63
C VAL A 80 8.90 -20.99 -5.40
N THR A 81 9.81 -20.18 -4.85
CA THR A 81 11.06 -19.79 -5.51
C THR A 81 12.07 -20.92 -5.63
N LYS A 82 12.07 -21.89 -4.71
CA LYS A 82 12.92 -23.09 -4.79
C LYS A 82 12.36 -24.17 -5.72
N ARG A 83 11.03 -24.25 -5.86
CA ARG A 83 10.37 -25.32 -6.63
C ARG A 83 10.23 -25.00 -8.12
N PHE A 84 10.10 -23.73 -8.47
CA PHE A 84 9.79 -23.31 -9.83
C PHE A 84 10.85 -22.35 -10.37
N ASP A 85 11.43 -22.68 -11.52
CA ASP A 85 12.28 -21.79 -12.31
C ASP A 85 11.44 -21.02 -13.34
N PHE A 86 10.60 -20.11 -12.85
CA PHE A 86 9.70 -19.32 -13.70
C PHE A 86 10.41 -18.06 -14.22
N GLN A 87 9.92 -17.53 -15.33
CA GLN A 87 10.46 -16.31 -15.95
C GLN A 87 9.44 -15.16 -15.97
N ARG A 88 8.21 -15.43 -15.54
CA ARG A 88 7.09 -14.49 -15.52
C ARG A 88 6.16 -14.72 -14.34
N VAL A 89 5.53 -13.65 -13.87
CA VAL A 89 4.49 -13.65 -12.84
C VAL A 89 3.19 -13.11 -13.45
N ILE A 90 2.08 -13.81 -13.23
CA ILE A 90 0.75 -13.40 -13.70
C ILE A 90 -0.10 -13.06 -12.46
N PRO A 91 -0.11 -11.80 -11.99
CA PRO A 91 -0.92 -11.40 -10.86
C PRO A 91 -2.38 -11.15 -11.27
N CYS A 92 -3.30 -11.21 -10.30
CA CYS A 92 -4.71 -10.85 -10.50
C CYS A 92 -4.96 -9.33 -10.53
N HIS A 93 -3.97 -8.51 -10.18
CA HIS A 93 -4.08 -7.06 -10.06
C HIS A 93 -2.90 -6.35 -10.73
N LEU A 94 -3.10 -5.09 -11.14
CA LEU A 94 -2.12 -4.24 -11.84
C LEU A 94 -1.69 -4.84 -13.20
N ASN A 95 -0.40 -4.76 -13.54
CA ASN A 95 0.15 -5.30 -14.78
C ASN A 95 0.02 -6.82 -14.81
N ASN A 96 -0.56 -7.35 -15.90
CA ASN A 96 -0.49 -8.78 -16.18
C ASN A 96 0.87 -9.15 -16.78
N ASN A 97 1.19 -10.45 -16.78
CA ASN A 97 2.31 -11.00 -17.52
C ASN A 97 3.66 -10.29 -17.24
N VAL A 98 4.02 -10.11 -15.97
CA VAL A 98 5.22 -9.39 -15.53
C VAL A 98 6.46 -10.24 -15.79
N LYS A 99 7.51 -9.67 -16.40
CA LYS A 99 8.80 -10.35 -16.58
C LYS A 99 9.59 -10.30 -15.27
N ALA A 100 9.54 -11.37 -14.49
CA ALA A 100 10.16 -11.50 -13.19
C ALA A 100 10.38 -13.00 -12.90
N GLY A 101 11.54 -13.34 -12.33
CA GLY A 101 11.89 -14.70 -11.93
C GLY A 101 11.82 -14.92 -10.42
N PRO A 102 12.37 -16.03 -9.91
CA PRO A 102 12.31 -16.39 -8.50
C PRO A 102 12.95 -15.34 -7.60
N LYS A 103 14.03 -14.71 -8.05
CA LYS A 103 14.72 -13.68 -7.27
C LYS A 103 13.87 -12.42 -7.10
N GLU A 104 13.30 -11.89 -8.18
CA GLU A 104 12.46 -10.68 -8.10
C GLU A 104 11.19 -10.96 -7.29
N PHE A 105 10.62 -12.16 -7.41
CA PHE A 105 9.49 -12.58 -6.59
C PHE A 105 9.86 -12.67 -5.11
N TYR A 106 11.02 -13.25 -4.78
CA TYR A 106 11.52 -13.31 -3.40
C TYR A 106 11.66 -11.92 -2.78
N ASP A 107 12.31 -11.02 -3.51
CA ASP A 107 12.62 -9.66 -3.09
C ASP A 107 11.34 -8.81 -2.91
N ALA A 108 10.28 -9.09 -3.67
CA ALA A 108 9.00 -8.38 -3.54
C ALA A 108 8.35 -8.49 -2.14
N PHE A 109 8.72 -9.52 -1.36
CA PHE A 109 8.24 -9.74 0.02
C PHE A 109 9.21 -9.24 1.09
N ASP A 110 10.33 -8.59 0.72
CA ASP A 110 11.30 -8.03 1.66
C ASP A 110 10.70 -7.14 2.75
N PRO A 111 9.65 -6.34 2.52
CA PRO A 111 9.02 -5.57 3.59
C PRO A 111 8.72 -6.39 4.87
N LEU A 112 8.32 -7.67 4.72
CA LEU A 112 8.03 -8.59 5.84
C LEU A 112 9.28 -9.05 6.60
N ARG A 113 10.49 -8.81 6.07
CA ARG A 113 11.79 -9.15 6.66
C ARG A 113 12.44 -7.97 7.38
N SER A 114 11.72 -6.86 7.54
CA SER A 114 12.28 -5.68 8.22
C SER A 114 12.29 -5.88 9.74
N ASP A 115 13.36 -5.42 10.38
CA ASP A 115 13.52 -5.40 11.83
C ASP A 115 14.35 -4.17 12.29
N PRO A 116 13.70 -3.16 12.89
CA PRO A 116 14.34 -1.97 13.44
C PRO A 116 15.33 -2.28 14.55
N LYS A 117 15.13 -3.35 15.32
CA LYS A 117 16.04 -3.70 16.42
C LYS A 117 17.43 -4.04 15.91
N THR A 118 17.52 -4.54 14.67
CA THR A 118 18.78 -4.85 13.99
C THR A 118 19.20 -3.77 12.98
N GLY A 119 18.41 -2.71 12.82
CA GLY A 119 18.61 -1.68 11.79
C GLY A 119 18.31 -2.14 10.37
N ASN A 120 17.77 -3.34 10.19
CA ASN A 120 17.47 -3.91 8.88
C ASN A 120 16.09 -3.42 8.40
N ILE A 121 16.04 -2.25 7.77
CA ILE A 121 14.81 -1.70 7.17
C ILE A 121 14.88 -1.80 5.65
N LYS A 122 13.93 -2.53 5.06
CA LYS A 122 13.85 -2.72 3.61
C LYS A 122 13.24 -1.51 2.92
N GLN A 123 13.83 -1.15 1.79
CA GLN A 123 13.62 0.16 1.14
C GLN A 123 12.38 0.22 0.23
N GLN A 124 11.92 -0.91 -0.32
CA GLN A 124 10.76 -0.93 -1.23
C GLN A 124 9.45 -1.00 -0.44
N ARG A 125 9.06 0.13 0.14
CA ARG A 125 7.85 0.28 0.96
C ARG A 125 7.20 1.62 0.65
N ALA A 126 5.91 1.71 0.93
CA ALA A 126 5.24 3.00 0.95
C ALA A 126 5.86 3.87 2.05
N LEU A 127 5.94 5.18 1.80
CA LEU A 127 6.36 6.16 2.77
C LEU A 127 5.41 6.13 3.98
N ALA A 128 5.96 6.44 5.14
CA ALA A 128 5.24 6.36 6.41
C ALA A 128 3.97 7.22 6.42
N GLU A 129 3.99 8.38 5.75
CA GLU A 129 2.83 9.27 5.63
C GLU A 129 1.63 8.61 4.95
N ASP A 130 1.88 7.83 3.89
CA ASP A 130 0.85 7.13 3.13
C ASP A 130 0.46 5.79 3.75
N LEU A 131 1.38 5.17 4.52
CA LEU A 131 1.05 4.02 5.35
C LEU A 131 0.17 4.36 6.56
N ALA A 132 0.10 5.64 6.97
CA ALA A 132 -0.61 6.05 8.19
C ALA A 132 -2.09 5.62 8.19
N LEU A 133 -2.77 5.66 7.04
CA LEU A 133 -4.15 5.20 6.93
C LEU A 133 -4.26 3.69 7.20
N LEU A 134 -3.39 2.90 6.57
CA LEU A 134 -3.34 1.44 6.77
C LEU A 134 -2.94 1.10 8.19
N GLN A 135 -2.01 1.85 8.77
CA GLN A 135 -1.63 1.72 10.17
C GLN A 135 -2.83 1.92 11.09
N LYS A 136 -3.58 3.02 10.90
CA LYS A 136 -4.74 3.31 11.73
C LYS A 136 -5.82 2.24 11.60
N ALA A 137 -6.04 1.73 10.39
CA ALA A 137 -6.94 0.61 10.17
C ALA A 137 -6.46 -0.67 10.90
N SER A 138 -5.14 -0.96 10.84
CA SER A 138 -4.54 -2.09 11.55
C SER A 138 -4.76 -1.98 13.05
N ASP A 139 -4.55 -0.80 13.61
CA ASP A 139 -4.74 -0.51 15.04
C ASP A 139 -6.18 -0.76 15.46
N ILE A 140 -7.14 -0.19 14.71
CA ILE A 140 -8.57 -0.39 14.97
C ILE A 140 -8.91 -1.88 14.95
N LEU A 141 -8.49 -2.61 13.90
CA LEU A 141 -8.79 -4.04 13.79
C LEU A 141 -8.17 -4.86 14.93
N THR A 142 -6.99 -4.46 15.40
CA THR A 142 -6.32 -5.09 16.54
C THR A 142 -7.05 -4.80 17.84
N ASP A 143 -7.42 -3.54 18.08
CA ASP A 143 -8.14 -3.09 19.28
C ASP A 143 -9.51 -3.78 19.42
N PHE A 144 -10.17 -4.05 18.29
CA PHE A 144 -11.43 -4.81 18.25
C PHE A 144 -11.24 -6.34 18.28
N GLY A 145 -10.00 -6.84 18.35
CA GLY A 145 -9.69 -8.27 18.39
C GLY A 145 -10.03 -9.02 17.09
N VAL A 146 -10.12 -8.30 15.97
CA VAL A 146 -10.43 -8.89 14.64
C VAL A 146 -9.19 -9.54 14.04
N VAL A 147 -8.01 -8.99 14.32
CA VAL A 147 -6.72 -9.46 13.81
C VAL A 147 -5.67 -9.44 14.91
N ASP A 148 -4.66 -10.31 14.80
CA ASP A 148 -3.50 -10.30 15.68
C ASP A 148 -2.64 -9.04 15.49
N LEU A 149 -1.79 -8.77 16.48
CA LEU A 149 -0.73 -7.77 16.39
C LEU A 149 0.20 -8.06 15.19
N SER A 150 0.69 -7.00 14.55
CA SER A 150 1.75 -7.16 13.55
C SER A 150 2.99 -7.80 14.18
N SER A 151 3.49 -8.84 13.52
CA SER A 151 4.77 -9.48 13.83
C SER A 151 5.94 -8.83 13.09
N VAL A 152 5.65 -7.94 12.13
CA VAL A 152 6.66 -7.13 11.45
C VAL A 152 6.74 -5.79 12.13
N CYS A 153 7.83 -5.55 12.85
CA CYS A 153 8.12 -4.21 13.38
C CYS A 153 8.85 -3.44 12.29
N ASP A 154 8.39 -2.25 11.92
CA ASP A 154 9.12 -1.34 11.02
C ASP A 154 9.48 -0.01 11.70
N GLY A 155 9.42 0.00 13.03
CA GLY A 155 9.57 1.19 13.87
C GLY A 155 8.27 1.98 13.94
N GLU A 156 7.25 1.52 13.20
CA GLU A 156 5.91 2.08 13.11
C GLU A 156 5.88 3.60 12.86
N PRO A 157 6.76 4.17 12.00
CA PRO A 157 6.80 5.61 11.78
C PRO A 157 5.45 6.15 11.30
N ALA A 158 4.67 5.33 10.60
CA ALA A 158 3.31 5.61 10.14
C ALA A 158 2.31 5.95 11.27
N ARG A 159 2.61 5.59 12.52
CA ARG A 159 1.81 6.00 13.68
C ARG A 159 2.03 7.47 14.05
N THR A 160 3.19 8.02 13.72
CA THR A 160 3.64 9.35 14.16
C THR A 160 3.73 10.38 13.05
N VAL A 161 3.61 9.97 11.78
CA VAL A 161 3.66 10.89 10.63
C VAL A 161 2.48 10.67 9.70
N GLY A 162 2.19 11.68 8.88
CA GLY A 162 1.04 11.67 7.98
C GLY A 162 -0.26 12.05 8.70
N ARG A 163 -1.30 12.23 7.90
CA ARG A 163 -2.58 12.79 8.36
C ARG A 163 -3.35 11.89 9.33
N PHE A 164 -3.12 10.59 9.24
CA PHE A 164 -3.78 9.57 10.06
C PHE A 164 -2.92 9.07 11.21
N ALA A 165 -1.76 9.71 11.44
CA ALA A 165 -0.95 9.49 12.64
C ALA A 165 -1.84 9.59 13.87
N SER A 166 -1.73 8.60 14.76
CA SER A 166 -2.41 8.63 16.05
C SER A 166 -1.84 9.81 16.84
N LYS A 167 -2.70 10.76 17.20
CA LYS A 167 -2.36 11.85 18.11
C LYS A 167 -2.22 11.34 19.54
#